data_AF-A0A8I0KZW0-F1
#
_entry.id   AF-A0A8I0KZW0-F1
#
_cell.length_a   1.000
_cell.length_b   1.000
_cell.length_c   1.000
_cell.angle_alpha   90.00
_cell.angle_beta   90.00
_cell.angle_gamma   90.00
#
_symmetry.space_group_name_H-M   'P 1'
#
loop_
_entity.id
_entity.type
_entity.pdbx_description
1 polymer ?
#
loop_
_entity_poly.entity_id
_entity_poly.type
_entity_poly.pdbx_seq_one_letter_code
_entity_poly.pdbx_strand_id
1 'polypeptide(L)'
;MRYTVVASHRSEFPQPITLSRGDALVVGERYQGPEGWDDWYLCEAAGQQPGWVPAQVIGRDTQQQAFAREEYCAHELDVDVGGFFVDQPMVSMPPMYGLSASGTVMLPSAF
;
A
#
# COMPACT_ATOMS: atom_id res chain seq x y z
N MET A 1 4.81 5.75 -20.08
CA MET A 1 3.65 6.10 -20.94
C MET A 1 2.95 7.34 -20.38
N ARG A 2 2.22 8.13 -21.19
CA ARG A 2 1.42 9.30 -20.73
C ARG A 2 -0.07 9.00 -20.86
N TYR A 3 -0.84 9.36 -19.84
CA TYR A 3 -2.30 9.17 -19.77
C TYR A 3 -2.98 10.53 -19.57
N THR A 4 -4.13 10.72 -20.21
CA THR A 4 -4.94 11.95 -20.08
C THR A 4 -6.24 11.63 -19.35
N VAL A 5 -6.64 12.49 -18.42
CA VAL A 5 -7.87 12.36 -17.66
C VAL A 5 -9.06 12.79 -18.54
N VAL A 6 -10.01 11.88 -18.73
CA VAL A 6 -11.21 12.09 -19.57
C VAL A 6 -12.48 12.36 -18.74
N ALA A 7 -12.45 12.07 -17.45
CA ALA A 7 -13.52 12.36 -16.49
C ALA A 7 -12.90 12.82 -15.16
N SER A 8 -13.46 13.87 -14.56
CA SER A 8 -13.04 14.31 -13.23
C SER A 8 -13.46 13.30 -12.17
N HIS A 9 -12.63 13.12 -11.16
CA HIS A 9 -12.92 12.32 -9.99
C HIS A 9 -12.51 13.09 -8.73
N ARG A 10 -13.31 12.96 -7.68
CA ARG A 10 -13.02 13.46 -6.34
C ARG A 10 -13.19 12.32 -5.36
N SER A 11 -12.17 12.09 -4.56
CA SER A 11 -12.19 11.06 -3.54
C SER A 11 -13.35 11.28 -2.58
N GLU A 12 -14.12 10.23 -2.35
CA GLU A 12 -15.12 10.20 -1.28
C GLU A 12 -14.46 9.93 0.08
N PHE A 13 -13.16 9.64 0.10
CA PHE A 13 -12.35 9.26 1.25
C PHE A 13 -11.18 10.25 1.46
N PRO A 14 -11.44 11.46 1.98
CA PRO A 14 -10.42 12.50 2.17
C PRO A 14 -9.39 12.15 3.28
N GLN A 15 -9.70 11.16 4.12
CA GLN A 15 -8.82 10.63 5.16
C GLN A 15 -8.62 9.13 4.91
N PRO A 16 -7.83 8.75 3.88
CA PRO A 16 -7.66 7.37 3.50
C PRO A 16 -6.94 6.59 4.61
N ILE A 17 -7.32 5.33 4.79
CA ILE A 17 -6.54 4.42 5.64
C ILE A 17 -5.12 4.34 5.10
N THR A 18 -4.15 4.60 5.97
CA THR A 18 -2.72 4.61 5.69
C THR A 18 -2.02 3.68 6.67
N LEU A 19 -1.42 2.63 6.15
CA LEU A 19 -0.83 1.53 6.89
C LEU A 19 0.67 1.51 6.69
N SER A 20 1.40 1.37 7.80
CA SER A 20 2.79 0.96 7.80
C SER A 20 2.89 -0.56 7.93
N ARG A 21 3.98 -1.14 7.43
CA ARG A 21 4.23 -2.57 7.62
C ARG A 21 4.25 -2.91 9.12
N GLY A 22 3.46 -3.90 9.50
CA GLY A 22 3.32 -4.40 10.87
C GLY A 22 2.17 -3.77 11.66
N ASP A 23 1.49 -2.75 11.13
CA ASP A 23 0.34 -2.14 11.80
C ASP A 23 -0.74 -3.19 12.05
N ALA A 24 -1.30 -3.20 13.26
CA ALA A 24 -2.39 -4.10 13.63
C ALA A 24 -3.69 -3.67 12.93
N LEU A 25 -4.44 -4.65 12.44
CA LEU A 25 -5.70 -4.45 11.71
C LEU A 25 -6.84 -5.22 12.35
N VAL A 26 -8.04 -4.65 12.33
CA VAL A 26 -9.29 -5.40 12.47
C VAL A 26 -9.85 -5.60 11.06
N VAL A 27 -9.95 -6.84 10.61
CA VAL A 27 -10.47 -7.18 9.28
C VAL A 27 -11.98 -7.41 9.39
N GLY A 28 -12.75 -6.55 8.74
CA GLY A 28 -14.20 -6.60 8.69
C GLY A 28 -14.73 -7.35 7.47
N GLU A 29 -15.76 -6.78 6.85
CA GLU A 29 -16.47 -7.41 5.75
C GLU A 29 -15.65 -7.44 4.46
N ARG A 30 -15.88 -8.48 3.67
CA ARG A 30 -15.37 -8.59 2.30
C ARG A 30 -16.29 -7.82 1.36
N TYR A 31 -15.73 -7.12 0.39
CA TYR A 31 -16.49 -6.41 -0.62
C TYR A 31 -17.38 -7.36 -1.43
N GLN A 32 -18.59 -6.92 -1.78
CA GLN A 32 -19.60 -7.73 -2.51
C GLN A 32 -20.25 -6.97 -3.69
N GLY A 33 -19.62 -5.90 -4.18
CA GLY A 33 -20.15 -5.12 -5.30
C GLY A 33 -19.94 -5.77 -6.68
N PRO A 34 -20.70 -5.34 -7.70
CA PRO A 34 -20.62 -5.84 -9.08
C PRO A 34 -19.25 -5.61 -9.77
N GLU A 35 -18.38 -4.78 -9.19
CA GLU A 35 -17.06 -4.38 -9.68
C GLU A 35 -16.04 -5.52 -9.65
N GLY A 36 -16.36 -6.64 -8.98
CA GLY A 36 -15.51 -7.84 -8.95
C GLY A 36 -14.28 -7.70 -8.06
N TRP A 37 -14.33 -6.83 -7.04
CA TRP A 37 -13.25 -6.64 -6.07
C TRP A 37 -13.31 -7.68 -4.94
N ASP A 38 -13.34 -8.97 -5.31
CA ASP A 38 -13.59 -10.06 -4.37
C ASP A 38 -12.55 -10.22 -3.26
N ASP A 39 -11.33 -9.70 -3.48
CA ASP A 39 -10.20 -9.77 -2.54
C ASP A 39 -10.01 -8.49 -1.72
N TRP A 40 -11.05 -7.67 -1.54
CA TRP A 40 -10.98 -6.45 -0.74
C TRP A 40 -11.78 -6.57 0.56
N TYR A 41 -11.22 -6.02 1.63
CA TYR A 41 -11.81 -6.09 2.97
C TYR A 41 -11.84 -4.72 3.63
N LEU A 42 -12.94 -4.39 4.28
CA LEU A 42 -13.05 -3.16 5.06
C LEU A 42 -12.27 -3.38 6.37
N CYS A 43 -11.16 -2.67 6.52
CA CYS A 43 -10.28 -2.81 7.68
C CYS A 43 -10.31 -1.56 8.56
N GLU A 44 -10.15 -1.77 9.86
CA GLU A 44 -9.93 -0.70 10.84
C GLU A 44 -8.49 -0.74 11.32
N ALA A 45 -7.91 0.44 11.50
CA ALA A 45 -6.60 0.65 12.12
C ALA A 45 -6.71 1.70 13.22
N ALA A 46 -5.87 1.59 14.25
CA ALA A 46 -5.97 2.45 15.42
C ALA A 46 -5.86 3.94 15.06
N GLY A 47 -6.88 4.72 15.45
CA GLY A 47 -6.92 6.17 15.24
C GLY A 47 -7.23 6.63 13.81
N GLN A 48 -7.64 5.72 12.92
CA GLN A 48 -7.97 6.03 11.53
C GLN A 48 -9.44 5.71 11.22
N GLN A 49 -9.97 6.30 10.14
CA GLN A 49 -11.24 5.84 9.60
C GLN A 49 -11.07 4.46 8.96
N PRO A 50 -12.09 3.59 8.98
CA PRO A 50 -12.05 2.33 8.26
C PRO A 50 -11.84 2.57 6.76
N GLY A 51 -11.12 1.67 6.10
CA GLY A 51 -10.87 1.75 4.67
C GLY A 51 -10.70 0.38 4.02
N TRP A 52 -10.91 0.32 2.72
CA TRP A 52 -10.77 -0.90 1.95
C TRP A 52 -9.30 -1.24 1.77
N VAL A 53 -8.93 -2.48 2.11
CA VAL A 53 -7.56 -2.99 2.02
C VAL A 53 -7.59 -4.29 1.21
N PRO A 54 -6.70 -4.46 0.21
CA PRO A 54 -6.64 -5.69 -0.56
C PRO A 54 -6.03 -6.84 0.27
N ALA A 55 -6.49 -8.06 0.03
CA ALA A 55 -6.10 -9.26 0.77
C ALA A 55 -4.59 -9.47 0.84
N GLN A 56 -3.86 -9.10 -0.22
CA GLN A 56 -2.41 -9.25 -0.29
C GLN A 56 -1.65 -8.41 0.75
N VAL A 57 -2.21 -7.26 1.15
CA VAL A 57 -1.65 -6.38 2.18
C VAL A 57 -1.96 -6.91 3.59
N ILE A 58 -2.94 -7.82 3.74
CA ILE A 58 -3.37 -8.33 5.03
C ILE A 58 -2.60 -9.63 5.36
N GLY A 59 -1.88 -9.60 6.48
CA GLY A 59 -1.21 -10.75 7.08
C GLY A 59 -1.98 -11.24 8.29
N ARG A 60 -1.73 -12.49 8.68
CA ARG A 60 -2.19 -13.05 9.95
C ARG A 60 -1.04 -13.72 10.66
N ASP A 61 -0.91 -13.47 11.95
CA ASP A 61 0.10 -14.11 12.78
C ASP A 61 -0.35 -15.52 13.25
N THR A 62 0.45 -16.16 14.10
CA THR A 62 0.14 -17.49 14.65
C THR A 62 -1.09 -17.50 15.56
N GLN A 63 -1.50 -16.34 16.07
CA GLN A 63 -2.69 -16.15 16.90
C GLN A 63 -3.90 -15.67 16.08
N GLN A 64 -3.80 -15.68 14.75
CA GLN A 64 -4.81 -15.20 13.80
C GLN A 64 -5.11 -13.69 13.90
N GLN A 65 -4.27 -12.91 14.58
CA GLN A 65 -4.36 -11.45 14.60
C GLN A 65 -3.90 -10.91 13.25
N ALA A 66 -4.65 -9.94 12.72
CA ALA A 66 -4.35 -9.37 11.42
C ALA A 66 -3.38 -8.18 11.52
N PHE A 67 -2.51 -8.06 10.53
CA PHE A 67 -1.54 -6.97 10.44
C PHE A 67 -1.25 -6.59 8.99
N ALA A 68 -0.73 -5.39 8.74
CA ALA A 68 -0.32 -4.95 7.42
C ALA A 68 1.03 -5.58 7.01
N ARG A 69 1.07 -6.34 5.91
CA ARG A 69 2.28 -7.00 5.39
C ARG A 69 3.24 -6.03 4.70
N GLU A 70 2.72 -4.91 4.23
CA GLU A 70 3.45 -3.88 3.52
C GLU A 70 2.83 -2.50 3.80
N GLU A 71 3.55 -1.46 3.42
CA GLU A 71 3.00 -0.11 3.43
C GLU A 71 1.89 -0.01 2.39
N TYR A 72 0.78 0.59 2.77
CA TYR A 72 -0.39 0.72 1.91
C TYR A 72 -1.17 1.98 2.25
N CYS A 73 -1.73 2.65 1.25
CA CYS A 73 -2.61 3.78 1.45
C CYS A 73 -3.77 3.66 0.46
N ALA A 74 -5.01 3.68 0.95
CA ALA A 74 -6.22 3.67 0.10
C ALA A 74 -6.49 5.06 -0.50
N HIS A 75 -5.45 5.83 -0.79
CA HIS A 75 -5.60 7.19 -1.31
C HIS A 75 -6.12 7.15 -2.75
N GLU A 76 -7.32 7.67 -2.93
CA GLU A 76 -7.88 7.93 -4.24
C GLU A 76 -7.44 9.31 -4.73
N LEU A 77 -7.06 9.39 -6.00
CA LEU A 77 -6.58 10.62 -6.61
C LEU A 77 -7.74 11.55 -6.96
N ASP A 78 -7.57 12.82 -6.61
CA ASP A 78 -8.37 13.92 -7.14
C ASP A 78 -7.84 14.36 -8.50
N VAL A 79 -8.67 14.28 -9.54
CA VAL A 79 -8.25 14.56 -10.91
C VAL A 79 -9.26 15.39 -11.68
N ASP A 80 -8.74 16.21 -12.61
CA ASP A 80 -9.54 17.04 -13.48
C ASP A 80 -9.36 16.66 -14.95
N VAL A 81 -10.45 16.76 -15.71
CA VAL A 81 -10.42 16.59 -17.16
C VAL A 81 -9.35 17.50 -17.78
N GLY A 82 -8.53 16.92 -18.65
CA GLY A 82 -7.39 17.60 -19.28
C GLY A 82 -6.09 17.55 -18.47
N GLY A 83 -6.14 17.09 -17.21
CA GLY A 83 -4.96 16.66 -16.47
C GLY A 83 -4.28 15.45 -17.11
N PHE A 84 -3.04 15.17 -16.71
CA PHE A 84 -2.30 14.02 -17.24
C PHE A 84 -1.41 13.36 -16.19
N PHE A 85 -1.21 12.05 -16.36
CA PHE A 85 -0.28 11.25 -15.59
C PHE A 85 0.84 10.73 -16.48
N VAL A 86 2.00 10.52 -15.87
CA VAL A 86 3.13 9.86 -16.50
C VAL A 86 3.46 8.64 -15.68
N ASP A 87 3.52 7.49 -16.35
CA ASP A 87 4.01 6.26 -15.76
C ASP A 87 5.45 6.48 -15.27
N GLN A 88 5.70 6.24 -13.98
CA GLN A 88 7.04 6.27 -13.41
C GLN A 88 7.49 4.81 -13.27
N PRO A 89 8.63 4.40 -13.87
CA PRO A 89 9.17 3.09 -13.58
C PRO A 89 9.47 3.02 -12.08
N MET A 90 9.15 1.88 -11.45
CA MET A 90 9.49 1.62 -10.05
C MET A 90 11.00 1.77 -9.88
N VAL A 91 11.45 2.90 -9.35
CA VAL A 91 12.85 3.06 -8.96
C VAL A 91 13.03 2.22 -7.71
N SER A 92 13.71 1.08 -7.86
CA SER A 92 14.28 0.35 -6.73
C SER A 92 15.00 1.37 -5.84
N MET A 93 14.50 1.60 -4.63
CA MET A 93 15.25 2.33 -3.62
C MET A 93 16.60 1.60 -3.46
N PRO A 94 17.74 2.28 -3.66
CA PRO A 94 19.01 1.68 -3.29
C PRO A 94 18.96 1.40 -1.78
N PRO A 95 19.45 0.24 -1.30
CA PRO A 95 19.52 0.00 0.12
C PRO A 95 20.35 1.13 0.74
N MET A 96 19.76 1.82 1.73
CA MET A 96 20.47 2.76 2.61
C MET A 96 21.43 1.96 3.49
N TYR A 97 22.48 1.39 2.89
CA TYR A 97 23.64 0.98 3.65
C TYR A 97 24.40 2.23 4.05
N GLY A 98 24.41 2.49 5.36
CA GLY A 98 25.30 3.46 5.98
C GLY A 98 26.74 3.15 5.61
N LEU A 99 27.35 4.08 4.87
CA LEU A 99 28.80 4.22 4.84
C LEU A 99 29.22 4.85 6.17
N SER A 100 29.55 4.00 7.14
CA SER A 100 30.51 4.35 8.19
C SER A 100 31.29 3.10 8.55
N ALA A 101 32.43 2.94 7.89
CA ALA A 101 33.74 2.80 8.52
C ALA A 101 34.71 2.23 7.47
N SER A 102 35.83 2.93 7.28
CA SER A 102 37.06 2.30 6.78
C SER A 102 37.28 0.99 7.52
N GLY A 103 37.31 -0.12 6.79
CA GLY A 103 37.58 -1.42 7.39
C GLY A 103 37.09 -2.55 6.51
N THR A 104 37.95 -2.97 5.58
CA THR A 104 37.94 -4.23 4.83
C THR A 104 37.33 -5.42 5.62
N VAL A 105 36.60 -6.32 4.94
CA VAL A 105 36.94 -7.76 4.77
C VAL A 105 35.71 -8.64 4.48
N MET A 106 35.78 -9.23 3.27
CA MET A 106 35.41 -10.60 2.83
C MET A 106 33.95 -11.05 2.71
N LEU A 107 33.60 -11.34 1.45
CA LEU A 107 32.62 -12.35 1.06
C LEU A 107 33.06 -13.74 1.55
N PRO A 108 32.10 -14.64 1.80
CA PRO A 108 32.25 -15.99 1.27
C PRO A 108 31.07 -16.40 0.40
N SER A 109 31.44 -17.11 -0.66
CA SER A 109 30.61 -17.84 -1.57
C SER A 109 29.88 -19.01 -0.91
N ALA A 110 28.74 -19.35 -1.52
CA ALA A 110 28.12 -20.67 -1.64
C ALA A 110 27.23 -21.19 -0.49
N PHE A 111 25.99 -21.49 -0.94
CA PHE A 111 24.81 -22.13 -0.33
C PHE A 111 23.92 -21.29 0.58
#